data_AF-A0A813MF26-F1
#
_entry.id   AF-A0A813MF26-F1
#
_cell.length_a   1.000
_cell.length_b   1.000
_cell.length_c   1.000
_cell.angle_alpha   90.00
_cell.angle_beta   90.00
_cell.angle_gamma   90.00
#
_symmetry.space_group_name_H-M   'P 1'
#
loop_
_entity.id
_entity.type
_entity.pdbx_description
1 polymer ?
#
loop_
_entity_poly.entity_id
_entity_poly.type
_entity_poly.pdbx_seq_one_letter_code
_entity_poly.pdbx_strand_id
1 'polypeptide(L)'
;MGDKPRLSLASLTGVKGAAAAAQFKRLFNQPSISSLSNHEDIKEERIELENLLGTEDLEKLRLHGFSKDKVLDKEQFIEFLRNTLNRGSDQDYDELFECVDVTKEGFISWDKLATYLMLKLYDNDDREKASSVPNWKSGKSILNAHRDSVKRIQHMDSFSRYISISKEGTVCIYNDEMQLYKTFKAATESCKMRDLWITDFVFMANVNKVAIAYTSKELIIYDMTSKLELSLTYRIVGIDATSYCLDYWSDRENPNDAILSWGDVKGNVHAILFNSAIIALFERPPQQTNNAAYTRVQLEDIANGNYKNASYLTYNAHTEWTRQVKYADHLDCFISCSTNTKTALVFGWMDKSGLTVRVNYSVRIRQLREIRSVVEISQGLNSFDYSRNFNLIATAGVNYQVSLWNPFVLSKPNGILRGHMRSVLYVQFIPSRGQLLSFSKDKILRIWDVQLQICLQRLSNIFPRGPEEKKTIKAY
;
A
#
# COMPACT_ATOMS: atom_id res chain seq x y z
N MET A 1 -2.59 20.95 -15.73
CA MET A 1 -2.02 21.79 -14.66
C MET A 1 -3.12 21.98 -13.63
N GLY A 2 -3.20 21.06 -12.66
CA GLY A 2 -4.28 21.07 -11.68
C GLY A 2 -3.95 22.03 -10.54
N ASP A 3 -4.87 22.96 -10.28
CA ASP A 3 -4.86 23.89 -9.17
C ASP A 3 -4.61 23.18 -7.83
N LYS A 4 -3.51 23.54 -7.16
CA LYS A 4 -3.38 23.33 -5.71
C LYS A 4 -4.37 24.27 -5.02
N PRO A 5 -5.10 23.82 -3.98
CA PRO A 5 -6.05 24.68 -3.30
C PRO A 5 -5.29 25.82 -2.61
N ARG A 6 -5.55 27.06 -3.05
CA ARG A 6 -5.21 28.26 -2.28
C ARG A 6 -6.05 28.27 -1.01
N LEU A 7 -5.52 27.74 0.07
CA LEU A 7 -6.07 27.95 1.41
C LEU A 7 -5.84 29.41 1.80
N SER A 8 -6.81 30.27 1.52
CA SER A 8 -6.85 31.62 2.06
C SER A 8 -7.02 31.58 3.58
N LEU A 9 -6.18 32.30 4.31
CA LEU A 9 -6.15 32.43 5.78
C LEU A 9 -7.44 32.97 6.42
N ALA A 10 -8.48 33.28 5.64
CA ALA A 10 -9.78 33.74 6.13
C ALA A 10 -10.62 32.64 6.82
N SER A 11 -10.27 31.35 6.68
CA SER A 11 -11.04 30.24 7.28
C SER A 11 -10.63 29.83 8.70
N LEU A 12 -9.71 30.56 9.34
CA LEU A 12 -9.17 30.24 10.66
C LEU A 12 -9.96 30.83 11.85
N THR A 13 -11.08 31.52 11.61
CA THR A 13 -11.93 32.10 12.67
C THR A 13 -13.14 31.23 13.06
N GLY A 14 -13.30 30.05 12.46
CA GLY A 14 -14.31 29.06 12.85
C GLY A 14 -13.73 27.87 13.60
N VAL A 15 -14.57 27.04 14.23
CA VAL A 15 -14.28 25.87 15.08
C VAL A 15 -13.17 24.91 14.56
N LYS A 16 -12.83 24.94 13.26
CA LYS A 16 -11.68 24.23 12.65
C LYS A 16 -10.31 24.83 12.98
N GLY A 17 -10.22 26.10 13.38
CA GLY A 17 -8.97 26.78 13.74
C GLY A 17 -8.38 26.33 15.08
N ALA A 18 -9.21 25.85 16.00
CA ALA A 18 -8.75 25.31 17.28
C ALA A 18 -8.01 23.97 17.11
N ALA A 19 -8.43 23.14 16.16
CA ALA A 19 -7.75 21.88 15.83
C ALA A 19 -6.41 22.13 15.11
N ALA A 20 -6.37 23.09 14.19
CA ALA A 20 -5.13 23.51 13.53
C ALA A 20 -4.15 24.15 14.52
N ALA A 21 -4.63 25.00 15.44
CA ALA A 21 -3.81 25.60 16.49
C ALA A 21 -3.33 24.57 17.54
N ALA A 22 -4.14 23.56 17.86
CA ALA A 22 -3.74 22.45 18.73
C ALA A 22 -2.71 21.54 18.06
N GLN A 23 -2.84 21.30 16.75
CA GLN A 23 -1.85 20.57 15.95
C GLN A 23 -0.55 21.38 15.81
N PHE A 24 -0.66 22.70 15.64
CA PHE A 24 0.45 23.66 15.62
C PHE A 24 1.21 23.67 16.95
N LYS A 25 0.52 23.72 18.10
CA LYS A 25 1.14 23.58 19.44
C LYS A 25 1.77 22.22 19.68
N ARG A 26 1.23 21.14 19.09
CA ARG A 26 1.70 19.77 19.29
C ARG A 26 2.96 19.45 18.47
N LEU A 27 3.08 20.00 17.27
CA LEU A 27 4.27 19.87 16.42
C LEU A 27 5.48 20.58 17.01
N PHE A 28 5.24 21.71 17.67
CA PHE A 28 6.30 22.53 18.25
C PHE A 28 6.78 22.11 19.64
N ASN A 29 5.95 21.42 20.43
CA ASN A 29 6.27 21.02 21.80
C ASN A 29 6.91 19.63 21.92
N GLN A 30 7.45 19.05 20.84
CA GLN A 30 8.24 17.83 20.97
C GLN A 30 9.64 18.17 21.52
N PRO A 31 10.09 17.55 22.62
CA PRO A 31 11.42 17.81 23.15
C PRO A 31 12.47 17.26 22.17
N SER A 32 13.44 18.08 21.78
CA SER A 32 14.66 17.62 21.13
C SER A 32 15.36 16.64 22.08
N ILE A 33 15.37 15.35 21.73
CA ILE A 33 16.07 14.33 22.52
C ILE A 33 17.57 14.51 22.28
N SER A 34 18.20 15.28 23.16
CA SER A 34 19.64 15.18 23.40
C SER A 34 19.89 13.96 24.29
N SER A 35 20.19 12.79 23.72
CA SER A 35 21.06 11.82 24.39
C SER A 35 21.73 10.80 23.46
N LEU A 36 23.06 10.94 23.42
CA LEU A 36 24.13 9.92 23.41
C LEU A 36 24.40 9.11 22.13
N SER A 37 25.60 9.33 21.55
CA SER A 37 26.66 8.32 21.69
C SER A 37 28.05 8.91 21.47
N ASN A 38 28.98 8.51 22.36
CA ASN A 38 30.41 8.73 22.23
C ASN A 38 30.91 8.08 20.93
N HIS A 39 31.45 8.87 20.00
CA HIS A 39 32.58 8.47 19.16
C HIS A 39 33.24 9.73 18.59
N GLU A 40 34.55 9.81 18.78
CA GLU A 40 35.44 10.88 18.34
C GLU A 40 35.41 11.00 16.81
N ASP A 41 34.67 11.99 16.30
CA ASP A 41 34.90 12.72 15.05
C ASP A 41 33.86 13.85 14.98
N ILE A 42 34.01 14.86 15.85
CA ILE A 42 33.11 16.03 15.87
C ILE A 42 33.52 16.96 14.72
N LYS A 43 32.90 16.80 13.56
CA LYS A 43 32.53 17.98 12.77
C LYS A 43 31.42 18.67 13.56
N GLU A 44 31.67 19.89 14.01
CA GLU A 44 30.63 20.73 14.62
C GLU A 44 29.48 20.88 13.61
N GLU A 45 28.41 20.09 13.78
CA GLU A 45 27.14 20.35 13.12
C GLU A 45 26.60 21.65 13.71
N ARG A 46 26.88 22.77 13.02
CA ARG A 46 26.32 24.08 13.34
C ARG A 46 24.80 23.95 13.32
N ILE A 47 24.17 24.03 14.50
CA ILE A 47 22.71 23.96 14.64
C ILE A 47 22.13 25.21 13.97
N GLU A 48 21.48 25.05 12.82
CA GLU A 48 20.79 26.14 12.14
C GLU A 48 19.76 26.77 13.09
N LEU A 49 19.79 28.10 13.21
CA LEU A 49 18.95 28.85 14.16
C LEU A 49 17.45 28.59 14.01
N GLU A 50 17.06 28.21 12.79
CA GLU A 50 15.71 27.90 12.39
C GLU A 50 15.15 26.64 13.09
N ASN A 51 16.01 25.70 13.49
CA ASN A 51 15.63 24.50 14.24
C ASN A 51 15.44 24.79 15.75
N LEU A 52 15.81 26.00 16.21
CA LEU A 52 15.70 26.44 17.61
C LEU A 52 14.48 27.36 17.87
N LEU A 53 13.81 27.82 16.81
CA LEU A 53 12.67 28.75 16.90
C LEU A 53 11.40 28.00 17.32
N GLY A 54 11.02 28.02 18.61
CA GLY A 54 9.82 27.35 19.14
C GLY A 54 8.48 28.08 18.96
N THR A 55 7.34 27.47 19.35
CA THR A 55 6.02 28.15 19.38
C THR A 55 6.00 29.38 20.28
N GLU A 56 6.71 29.33 21.40
CA GLU A 56 6.80 30.44 22.34
C GLU A 56 7.52 31.63 21.72
N ASP A 57 8.49 31.37 20.86
CA ASP A 57 9.29 32.37 20.18
C ASP A 57 8.50 33.00 19.03
N LEU A 58 7.67 32.21 18.32
CA LEU A 58 6.69 32.74 17.36
C LEU A 58 5.57 33.56 18.00
N GLU A 59 5.10 33.16 19.19
CA GLU A 59 4.13 33.96 19.96
C GLU A 59 4.76 35.29 20.42
N LYS A 60 6.02 35.29 20.85
CA LYS A 60 6.77 36.53 21.16
C LYS A 60 6.93 37.44 19.96
N LEU A 61 7.29 36.90 18.79
CA LEU A 61 7.42 37.67 17.54
C LEU A 61 6.08 38.33 17.15
N ARG A 62 4.96 37.62 17.32
CA ARG A 62 3.62 38.18 17.09
C ARG A 62 3.24 39.24 18.12
N LEU A 63 3.55 39.02 19.40
CA LEU A 63 3.26 39.95 20.50
C LEU A 63 4.08 41.24 20.42
N HIS A 64 5.32 41.19 19.93
CA HIS A 64 6.21 42.36 19.77
C HIS A 64 5.99 43.12 18.45
N GLY A 65 4.88 42.86 17.75
CA GLY A 65 4.39 43.73 16.68
C GLY A 65 4.77 43.32 15.26
N PHE A 66 5.26 42.08 15.03
CA PHE A 66 5.34 41.52 13.69
C PHE A 66 3.96 40.95 13.30
N SER A 67 3.04 41.86 12.98
CA SER A 67 1.67 41.56 12.54
C SER A 67 1.61 41.39 11.02
N LYS A 68 0.50 40.86 10.51
CA LYS A 68 0.26 40.58 9.08
C LYS A 68 0.50 41.76 8.14
N ASP A 69 0.32 42.98 8.63
CA ASP A 69 0.43 44.20 7.83
C ASP A 69 1.83 44.85 7.85
N LYS A 70 2.78 44.26 8.60
CA LYS A 70 4.14 44.81 8.74
C LYS A 70 5.11 44.08 7.80
N VAL A 71 5.78 44.87 6.98
CA VAL A 71 6.84 44.43 6.08
C VAL A 71 8.16 44.96 6.65
N LEU A 72 9.18 44.10 6.73
CA LEU A 72 10.49 44.45 7.28
C LEU A 72 11.59 44.25 6.23
N ASP A 73 12.45 45.25 6.12
CA ASP A 73 13.70 45.22 5.35
C ASP A 73 14.74 44.39 6.11
N LYS A 74 15.81 43.97 5.41
CA LYS A 74 16.88 43.13 5.98
C LYS A 74 17.43 43.62 7.32
N GLU A 75 17.82 44.90 7.40
CA GLU A 75 18.39 45.48 8.63
C GLU A 75 17.37 45.52 9.78
N GLN A 76 16.12 45.89 9.46
CA GLN A 76 15.03 45.96 10.43
C GLN A 76 14.63 44.56 10.93
N PHE A 77 14.71 43.55 10.08
CA PHE A 77 14.43 42.17 10.43
C PHE A 77 15.48 41.60 11.39
N ILE A 78 16.77 41.83 11.10
CA ILE A 78 17.86 41.37 11.97
C ILE A 78 17.78 42.05 13.34
N GLU A 79 17.57 43.37 13.39
CA GLU A 79 17.42 44.09 14.65
C GLU A 79 16.19 43.60 15.44
N PHE A 80 15.08 43.32 14.75
CA PHE A 80 13.87 42.80 15.36
C PHE A 80 14.06 41.40 15.97
N LEU A 81 14.68 40.47 15.24
CA LEU A 81 14.97 39.12 15.73
C LEU A 81 15.99 39.14 16.86
N ARG A 82 17.01 40.00 16.77
CA ARG A 82 18.00 40.20 17.83
C ARG A 82 17.34 40.63 19.13
N ASN A 83 16.47 41.63 19.08
CA ASN A 83 15.78 42.15 20.27
C ASN A 83 14.76 41.16 20.87
N THR A 84 14.19 40.27 20.03
CA THR A 84 13.11 39.37 20.47
C THR A 84 13.60 37.98 20.90
N LEU A 85 14.62 37.43 20.24
CA LEU A 85 15.02 36.02 20.41
C LEU A 85 16.31 35.83 21.22
N ASN A 86 17.21 36.82 21.28
CA ASN A 86 18.46 36.80 22.08
C ASN A 86 19.26 35.47 22.03
N ARG A 87 19.21 34.72 20.92
CA ARG A 87 19.77 33.36 20.81
C ARG A 87 20.67 33.13 19.59
N GLY A 88 20.78 34.10 18.67
CA GLY A 88 21.51 33.95 17.41
C GLY A 88 22.59 35.00 17.16
N SER A 89 23.49 34.68 16.24
CA SER A 89 24.42 35.67 15.69
C SER A 89 23.77 36.46 14.54
N ASP A 90 24.27 37.67 14.28
CA ASP A 90 23.78 38.50 13.18
C ASP A 90 23.94 37.80 11.80
N GLN A 91 24.92 36.88 11.67
CA GLN A 91 25.10 36.05 10.48
C GLN A 91 23.98 35.02 10.31
N ASP A 92 23.53 34.40 11.41
CA ASP A 92 22.44 33.40 11.35
C ASP A 92 21.09 34.05 10.99
N TYR A 93 20.87 35.29 11.42
CA TYR A 93 19.67 36.05 11.05
C TYR A 93 19.70 36.54 9.60
N ASP A 94 20.91 36.81 9.07
CA ASP A 94 21.09 37.14 7.66
C ASP A 94 20.79 35.93 6.77
N GLU A 95 21.35 34.76 7.09
CA GLU A 95 21.07 33.51 6.37
C GLU A 95 19.57 33.19 6.38
N LEU A 96 18.87 33.35 7.52
CA LEU A 96 17.41 33.18 7.59
C LEU A 96 16.66 34.19 6.71
N PHE A 97 17.11 35.45 6.62
CA PHE A 97 16.48 36.45 5.74
C PHE A 97 16.57 36.02 4.27
N GLU A 98 17.75 35.58 3.84
CA GLU A 98 17.97 35.09 2.46
C GLU A 98 17.15 33.85 2.14
N CYS A 99 17.01 32.93 3.10
CA CYS A 99 16.19 31.72 2.95
C CYS A 99 14.70 32.01 2.81
N VAL A 100 14.19 33.04 3.51
CA VAL A 100 12.77 33.43 3.47
C VAL A 100 12.44 34.27 2.23
N ASP A 101 13.32 35.19 1.84
CA ASP A 101 13.15 36.02 0.64
C ASP A 101 13.75 35.37 -0.62
N VAL A 102 13.23 34.20 -0.98
CA VAL A 102 13.61 33.48 -2.22
C VAL A 102 13.39 34.33 -3.47
N THR A 103 12.46 35.29 -3.41
CA THR A 103 12.11 36.23 -4.49
C THR A 103 13.08 37.39 -4.67
N LYS A 104 14.00 37.61 -3.72
CA LYS A 104 14.93 38.77 -3.68
C LYS A 104 14.21 40.12 -3.80
N GLU A 105 13.05 40.23 -3.18
CA GLU A 105 12.28 41.48 -3.16
C GLU A 105 12.89 42.50 -2.18
N GLY A 106 13.75 42.05 -1.27
CA GLY A 106 14.41 42.89 -0.25
C GLY A 106 13.58 43.09 1.02
N PHE A 107 12.40 42.45 1.10
CA PHE A 107 11.45 42.62 2.19
C PHE A 107 10.77 41.30 2.59
N ILE A 108 10.58 41.11 3.89
CA ILE A 108 9.89 39.95 4.47
C ILE A 108 8.59 40.39 5.14
N SER A 109 7.51 39.66 4.87
CA SER A 109 6.26 39.74 5.62
C SER A 109 6.11 38.55 6.56
N TRP A 110 5.26 38.71 7.59
CA TRP A 110 4.93 37.61 8.50
C TRP A 110 4.43 36.37 7.77
N ASP A 111 3.61 36.54 6.73
CA ASP A 111 3.06 35.43 5.97
C ASP A 111 4.15 34.66 5.20
N LYS A 112 5.18 35.34 4.68
CA LYS A 112 6.35 34.68 4.06
C LYS A 112 7.17 33.90 5.08
N LEU A 113 7.50 34.51 6.22
CA LEU A 113 8.24 33.85 7.30
C LEU A 113 7.48 32.65 7.86
N ALA A 114 6.18 32.80 8.13
CA ALA A 114 5.34 31.73 8.65
C ALA A 114 5.19 30.58 7.65
N THR A 115 5.05 30.88 6.34
CA THR A 115 4.99 29.85 5.30
C THR A 115 6.31 29.08 5.19
N TYR A 116 7.45 29.79 5.22
CA TYR A 116 8.78 29.18 5.20
C TYR A 116 8.99 28.25 6.40
N LEU A 117 8.72 28.75 7.63
CA LEU A 117 8.87 27.95 8.84
C LEU A 117 7.91 26.74 8.86
N MET A 118 6.67 26.89 8.41
CA MET A 118 5.74 25.76 8.30
C MET A 118 6.24 24.71 7.32
N LEU A 119 6.73 25.10 6.14
CA LEU A 119 7.29 24.17 5.16
C LEU A 119 8.49 23.43 5.73
N LYS A 120 9.40 24.12 6.41
CA LYS A 120 10.57 23.50 7.04
C LYS A 120 10.19 22.54 8.16
N LEU A 121 9.19 22.88 8.97
CA LEU A 121 8.67 21.98 10.01
C LEU A 121 8.01 20.73 9.43
N TYR A 122 7.25 20.87 8.34
CA TYR A 122 6.70 19.72 7.62
C TYR A 122 7.81 18.82 7.07
N ASP A 123 8.83 19.41 6.44
CA ASP A 123 9.98 18.67 5.93
C ASP A 123 10.75 17.95 7.06
N ASN A 124 10.93 18.59 8.22
CA ASN A 124 11.59 18.00 9.38
C ASN A 124 10.75 16.86 10.00
N ASP A 125 9.45 17.06 10.22
CA ASP A 125 8.54 16.01 10.75
C ASP A 125 8.43 14.82 9.79
N ASP A 126 8.42 15.07 8.47
CA ASP A 126 8.45 14.01 7.46
C ASP A 126 9.80 13.26 7.44
N ARG A 127 10.92 13.96 7.60
CA ARG A 127 12.26 13.35 7.76
C ARG A 127 12.40 12.56 9.06
N GLU A 128 11.85 13.05 10.16
CA GLU A 128 11.85 12.34 11.45
C GLU A 128 10.98 11.08 11.39
N LYS A 129 9.79 11.15 10.79
CA LYS A 129 8.95 9.96 10.57
C LYS A 129 9.62 8.95 9.66
N ALA A 130 10.26 9.40 8.59
CA ALA A 130 10.97 8.54 7.64
C ALA A 130 12.20 7.88 8.27
N SER A 131 12.98 8.64 9.07
CA SER A 131 14.20 8.16 9.72
C SER A 131 13.95 7.39 11.02
N SER A 132 12.79 7.57 11.67
CA SER A 132 12.47 6.86 12.91
C SER A 132 12.42 5.35 12.68
N VAL A 133 13.37 4.65 13.28
CA VAL A 133 13.41 3.19 13.25
C VAL A 133 12.21 2.69 14.07
N PRO A 134 11.36 1.80 13.52
CA PRO A 134 10.27 1.23 14.29
C PRO A 134 10.81 0.52 15.54
N ASN A 135 10.37 0.96 16.72
CA ASN A 135 10.59 0.23 17.97
C ASN A 135 9.65 -0.97 18.00
N TRP A 136 10.11 -2.10 17.46
CA TRP A 136 9.38 -3.36 17.48
C TRP A 136 9.22 -3.88 18.91
N LYS A 137 8.01 -4.29 19.27
CA LYS A 137 7.79 -5.00 20.53
C LYS A 137 8.42 -6.39 20.42
N SER A 138 8.74 -7.00 21.57
CA SER A 138 9.27 -8.36 21.60
C SER A 138 8.28 -9.32 20.93
N GLY A 139 8.77 -10.06 19.92
CA GLY A 139 7.91 -10.89 19.08
C GLY A 139 7.14 -11.92 19.90
N LYS A 140 5.81 -11.92 19.78
CA LYS A 140 4.94 -12.92 20.39
C LYS A 140 4.92 -14.17 19.54
N SER A 141 5.22 -15.32 20.15
CA SER A 141 5.13 -16.63 19.52
C SER A 141 3.68 -17.14 19.60
N ILE A 142 3.01 -17.22 18.46
CA ILE A 142 1.62 -17.67 18.33
C ILE A 142 1.62 -19.14 17.95
N LEU A 143 0.77 -19.95 18.59
CA LEU A 143 0.60 -21.34 18.21
C LEU A 143 -0.06 -21.43 16.82
N ASN A 144 0.65 -22.03 15.87
CA ASN A 144 0.18 -22.25 14.52
C ASN A 144 -0.78 -23.44 14.50
N ALA A 145 -2.04 -23.19 14.16
CA ALA A 145 -3.04 -24.23 13.97
C ALA A 145 -2.90 -24.94 12.61
N HIS A 146 -2.14 -24.37 11.67
CA HIS A 146 -1.91 -24.97 10.36
C HIS A 146 -0.93 -26.14 10.44
N ARG A 147 -1.26 -27.22 9.72
CA ARG A 147 -0.39 -28.41 9.58
C ARG A 147 0.55 -28.32 8.39
N ASP A 148 0.23 -27.46 7.43
CA ASP A 148 0.99 -27.22 6.20
C ASP A 148 1.26 -25.70 6.03
N SER A 149 2.05 -25.36 5.02
CA SER A 149 2.38 -24.02 4.58
C SER A 149 1.16 -23.10 4.48
N VAL A 150 1.25 -21.97 5.17
CA VAL A 150 0.30 -20.86 5.05
C VAL A 150 0.55 -20.17 3.71
N LYS A 151 -0.50 -20.02 2.90
CA LYS A 151 -0.42 -19.39 1.59
C LYS A 151 -0.42 -17.88 1.67
N ARG A 152 -1.30 -17.33 2.49
CA ARG A 152 -1.47 -15.89 2.68
C ARG A 152 -2.05 -15.61 4.08
N ILE A 153 -1.78 -14.41 4.58
CA ILE A 153 -2.40 -13.85 5.79
C ILE A 153 -2.94 -12.48 5.39
N GLN A 154 -4.19 -12.19 5.74
CA GLN A 154 -4.83 -10.92 5.40
C GLN A 154 -5.59 -10.38 6.60
N HIS A 155 -5.52 -9.06 6.81
CA HIS A 155 -6.34 -8.37 7.78
C HIS A 155 -7.74 -8.12 7.20
N MET A 156 -8.78 -8.39 7.97
CA MET A 156 -10.18 -8.17 7.65
C MET A 156 -10.64 -6.91 8.37
N ASP A 157 -10.50 -5.76 7.70
CA ASP A 157 -10.82 -4.45 8.30
C ASP A 157 -12.26 -4.40 8.87
N SER A 158 -13.22 -5.01 8.17
CA SER A 158 -14.64 -5.05 8.59
C SER A 158 -14.87 -5.76 9.93
N PHE A 159 -13.95 -6.63 10.36
CA PHE A 159 -14.11 -7.45 11.57
C PHE A 159 -13.00 -7.23 12.60
N SER A 160 -11.95 -6.46 12.28
CA SER A 160 -10.74 -6.28 13.10
C SER A 160 -10.11 -7.63 13.48
N ARG A 161 -9.85 -8.45 12.46
CA ARG A 161 -9.41 -9.84 12.59
C ARG A 161 -8.45 -10.20 11.48
N TYR A 162 -7.61 -11.20 11.72
CA TYR A 162 -6.74 -11.77 10.69
C TYR A 162 -7.29 -13.10 10.21
N ILE A 163 -7.28 -13.33 8.90
CA ILE A 163 -7.56 -14.63 8.29
C ILE A 163 -6.27 -15.19 7.70
N SER A 164 -6.01 -16.46 7.93
CA SER A 164 -4.94 -17.19 7.27
C SER A 164 -5.41 -18.54 6.75
N ILE A 165 -4.90 -18.91 5.59
CA ILE A 165 -5.31 -20.14 4.91
C ILE A 165 -4.06 -20.93 4.54
N SER A 166 -4.07 -22.22 4.86
CA SER A 166 -3.02 -23.17 4.49
C SER A 166 -3.31 -23.87 3.16
N LYS A 167 -2.25 -24.44 2.58
CA LYS A 167 -2.32 -25.23 1.34
C LYS A 167 -3.35 -26.37 1.39
N GLU A 168 -3.49 -27.06 2.52
CA GLU A 168 -4.45 -28.16 2.72
C GLU A 168 -5.91 -27.71 2.94
N GLY A 169 -6.17 -26.40 3.01
CA GLY A 169 -7.52 -25.88 3.21
C GLY A 169 -7.93 -25.60 4.64
N THR A 170 -7.00 -25.62 5.61
CA THR A 170 -7.32 -25.14 6.96
C THR A 170 -7.34 -23.61 6.94
N VAL A 171 -8.46 -23.03 7.36
CA VAL A 171 -8.68 -21.58 7.48
C VAL A 171 -8.73 -21.23 8.95
N CYS A 172 -7.89 -20.31 9.40
CA CYS A 172 -7.82 -19.87 10.78
C CYS A 172 -8.12 -18.37 10.87
N ILE A 173 -8.95 -18.00 11.84
CA ILE A 173 -9.29 -16.60 12.14
C ILE A 173 -8.69 -16.24 13.48
N TYR A 174 -7.97 -15.14 13.54
CA TYR A 174 -7.31 -14.59 14.72
C TYR A 174 -7.92 -13.23 15.04
N ASN A 175 -7.92 -12.84 16.32
CA ASN A 175 -8.20 -11.46 16.73
C ASN A 175 -6.96 -10.56 16.56
N ASP A 176 -7.11 -9.28 16.90
CA ASP A 176 -6.03 -8.29 16.85
C ASP A 176 -4.87 -8.62 17.81
N GLU A 177 -5.15 -9.31 18.91
CA GLU A 177 -4.13 -9.82 19.84
C GLU A 177 -3.43 -11.10 19.34
N MET A 178 -3.74 -11.56 18.11
CA MET A 178 -3.21 -12.77 17.47
C MET A 178 -3.53 -14.08 18.21
N GLN A 179 -4.64 -14.11 18.94
CA GLN A 179 -5.23 -15.31 19.52
C GLN A 179 -6.19 -15.96 18.52
N LEU A 180 -6.14 -17.29 18.44
CA LEU A 180 -6.99 -18.05 17.53
C LEU A 180 -8.45 -18.00 17.99
N TYR A 181 -9.32 -17.43 17.17
CA TYR A 181 -10.76 -17.37 17.41
C TYR A 181 -11.47 -18.63 16.91
N LYS A 182 -11.27 -18.99 15.64
CA LYS A 182 -11.97 -20.12 15.00
C LYS A 182 -11.13 -20.75 13.90
N THR A 183 -11.34 -22.04 13.69
CA THR A 183 -10.72 -22.80 12.60
C THR A 183 -11.79 -23.50 11.79
N PHE A 184 -11.65 -23.44 10.47
CA PHE A 184 -12.53 -24.09 9.49
C PHE A 184 -11.70 -24.91 8.51
N LYS A 185 -12.38 -25.79 7.78
CA LYS A 185 -11.81 -26.46 6.62
C LYS A 185 -12.58 -26.04 5.38
N ALA A 186 -11.88 -25.39 4.46
CA ALA A 186 -12.41 -25.10 3.13
C ALA A 186 -12.29 -26.38 2.29
N ALA A 187 -13.38 -26.79 1.66
CA ALA A 187 -13.46 -27.99 0.82
C ALA A 187 -14.30 -27.69 -0.43
N THR A 188 -14.01 -28.44 -1.50
CA THR A 188 -14.86 -28.50 -2.71
C THR A 188 -15.35 -29.93 -2.90
N GLU A 189 -16.49 -30.10 -3.56
CA GLU A 189 -17.02 -31.41 -3.93
C GLU A 189 -16.29 -32.01 -5.13
N SER A 190 -15.55 -31.20 -5.88
CA SER A 190 -14.92 -31.57 -7.14
C SER A 190 -13.75 -32.56 -6.97
N CYS A 191 -13.11 -32.60 -5.80
CA CYS A 191 -11.98 -33.49 -5.52
C CYS A 191 -11.97 -33.92 -4.05
N LYS A 192 -11.37 -35.08 -3.77
CA LYS A 192 -11.12 -35.53 -2.39
C LYS A 192 -10.16 -34.54 -1.70
N MET A 193 -10.34 -34.31 -0.40
CA MET A 193 -9.52 -33.34 0.35
C MET A 193 -8.01 -33.61 0.30
N ARG A 194 -7.57 -34.85 0.07
CA ARG A 194 -6.14 -35.21 -0.01
C ARG A 194 -5.47 -34.70 -1.29
N ASP A 195 -6.25 -34.50 -2.35
CA ASP A 195 -5.77 -34.12 -3.69
C ASP A 195 -6.07 -32.63 -3.99
N LEU A 196 -6.70 -31.94 -3.03
CA LEU A 196 -7.12 -30.56 -3.16
C LEU A 196 -6.08 -29.64 -2.52
N TRP A 197 -5.50 -28.73 -3.31
CA TRP A 197 -4.67 -27.65 -2.78
C TRP A 197 -5.30 -26.31 -3.04
N ILE A 198 -5.28 -25.46 -2.01
CA ILE A 198 -5.55 -24.04 -2.16
C ILE A 198 -4.29 -23.38 -2.71
N THR A 199 -4.46 -22.67 -3.82
CA THR A 199 -3.37 -21.90 -4.43
C THR A 199 -3.26 -20.54 -3.76
N ASP A 200 -4.38 -19.83 -3.61
CA ASP A 200 -4.44 -18.51 -2.99
C ASP A 200 -5.85 -18.17 -2.49
N PHE A 201 -5.98 -17.06 -1.75
CA PHE A 201 -7.27 -16.49 -1.38
C PHE A 201 -7.24 -14.96 -1.30
N VAL A 202 -8.42 -14.34 -1.31
CA VAL A 202 -8.56 -12.91 -1.04
C VAL A 202 -9.86 -12.61 -0.29
N PHE A 203 -9.77 -11.74 0.72
CA PHE A 203 -10.92 -11.18 1.41
C PHE A 203 -11.47 -9.98 0.64
N MET A 204 -12.77 -10.04 0.35
CA MET A 204 -13.55 -9.01 -0.34
C MET A 204 -14.27 -8.15 0.72
N ALA A 205 -13.63 -7.05 1.11
CA ALA A 205 -14.02 -6.27 2.29
C ALA A 205 -15.39 -5.59 2.18
N ASN A 206 -15.73 -5.04 1.01
CA ASN A 206 -17.02 -4.36 0.76
C ASN A 206 -18.24 -5.30 0.87
N VAL A 207 -18.08 -6.59 0.55
CA VAL A 207 -19.17 -7.60 0.55
C VAL A 207 -19.04 -8.64 1.65
N ASN A 208 -18.00 -8.53 2.50
CA ASN A 208 -17.65 -9.47 3.56
C ASN A 208 -17.61 -10.93 3.10
N LYS A 209 -16.99 -11.18 1.93
CA LYS A 209 -16.84 -12.51 1.33
C LYS A 209 -15.36 -12.88 1.22
N VAL A 210 -15.07 -14.16 1.11
CA VAL A 210 -13.71 -14.67 0.87
C VAL A 210 -13.73 -15.48 -0.41
N ALA A 211 -12.92 -15.08 -1.39
CA ALA A 211 -12.70 -15.85 -2.61
C ALA A 211 -11.47 -16.76 -2.41
N ILE A 212 -11.61 -18.04 -2.71
CA ILE A 212 -10.56 -19.06 -2.58
C ILE A 212 -10.34 -19.71 -3.95
N ALA A 213 -9.08 -19.81 -4.35
CA ALA A 213 -8.67 -20.52 -5.56
C ALA A 213 -8.15 -21.93 -5.25
N TYR A 214 -8.55 -22.89 -6.08
CA TYR A 214 -8.18 -24.29 -5.95
C TYR A 214 -7.40 -24.79 -7.16
N THR A 215 -6.59 -25.84 -6.94
CA THR A 215 -5.92 -26.56 -8.04
C THR A 215 -6.90 -27.22 -9.01
N SER A 216 -8.15 -27.45 -8.60
CA SER A 216 -9.24 -27.99 -9.42
C SER A 216 -9.76 -27.04 -10.51
N LYS A 217 -9.11 -25.88 -10.72
CA LYS A 217 -9.51 -24.84 -11.70
C LYS A 217 -10.88 -24.23 -11.42
N GLU A 218 -11.16 -24.03 -10.14
CA GLU A 218 -12.40 -23.43 -9.64
C GLU A 218 -12.05 -22.29 -8.67
N LEU A 219 -12.91 -21.27 -8.65
CA LEU A 219 -12.92 -20.25 -7.59
C LEU A 219 -14.20 -20.39 -6.78
N ILE A 220 -14.08 -20.47 -5.47
CA ILE A 220 -15.24 -20.52 -4.57
C ILE A 220 -15.29 -19.24 -3.76
N ILE A 221 -16.45 -18.60 -3.71
CA ILE A 221 -16.71 -17.43 -2.89
C ILE A 221 -17.58 -17.86 -1.71
N TYR A 222 -17.00 -17.73 -0.51
CA TYR A 222 -17.67 -17.97 0.76
C TYR A 222 -18.17 -16.65 1.33
N ASP A 223 -19.37 -16.65 1.90
CA ASP A 223 -19.90 -15.54 2.68
C ASP A 223 -19.54 -15.73 4.14
N MET A 224 -18.97 -14.67 4.72
CA MET A 224 -18.45 -14.60 6.10
C MET A 224 -19.30 -13.71 7.00
N THR A 225 -20.41 -13.15 6.51
CA THR A 225 -21.31 -12.28 7.29
C THR A 225 -21.97 -13.02 8.46
N SER A 226 -22.34 -14.28 8.27
CA SER A 226 -23.04 -15.08 9.29
C SER A 226 -22.06 -15.77 10.23
N LYS A 227 -21.86 -15.20 11.43
CA LYS A 227 -21.04 -15.78 12.52
C LYS A 227 -19.59 -16.14 12.13
N LEU A 228 -19.04 -15.49 11.10
CA LEU A 228 -17.72 -15.79 10.53
C LEU A 228 -17.58 -17.26 10.10
N GLU A 229 -18.67 -17.89 9.69
CA GLU A 229 -18.66 -19.24 9.14
C GLU A 229 -18.52 -19.17 7.62
N LEU A 230 -17.73 -20.08 7.04
CA LEU A 230 -17.55 -20.17 5.59
C LEU A 230 -18.79 -20.81 4.96
N SER A 231 -19.76 -19.97 4.62
CA SER A 231 -20.97 -20.42 3.90
C SER A 231 -20.76 -20.29 2.39
N LEU A 232 -20.76 -21.43 1.69
CA LEU A 232 -20.49 -21.45 0.25
C LEU A 232 -21.62 -20.71 -0.49
N THR A 233 -21.28 -19.66 -1.23
CA THR A 233 -22.28 -18.82 -1.94
C THR A 233 -22.20 -18.96 -3.44
N TYR A 234 -20.98 -18.83 -4.00
CA TYR A 234 -20.75 -18.95 -5.44
C TYR A 234 -19.64 -19.94 -5.74
N ARG A 235 -19.83 -20.74 -6.80
CA ARG A 235 -18.78 -21.59 -7.38
C ARG A 235 -18.59 -21.21 -8.84
N ILE A 236 -17.44 -20.64 -9.16
CA ILE A 236 -17.05 -20.23 -10.51
C ILE A 236 -16.27 -21.38 -11.16
N VAL A 237 -16.79 -21.90 -12.27
CA VAL A 237 -16.27 -23.05 -13.02
C VAL A 237 -16.01 -22.66 -14.47
N GLY A 238 -15.20 -23.45 -15.20
CA GLY A 238 -14.86 -23.18 -16.60
C GLY A 238 -13.57 -22.39 -16.77
N ILE A 239 -12.67 -22.43 -15.79
CA ILE A 239 -11.34 -21.83 -15.89
C ILE A 239 -10.42 -22.82 -16.61
N ASP A 240 -9.80 -22.39 -17.71
CA ASP A 240 -8.96 -23.25 -18.57
C ASP A 240 -7.70 -23.75 -17.83
N ALA A 241 -7.08 -22.88 -17.04
CA ALA A 241 -5.86 -23.16 -16.28
C ALA A 241 -6.05 -22.95 -14.78
N THR A 242 -5.19 -23.59 -13.97
CA THR A 242 -5.22 -23.40 -12.52
C THR A 242 -4.86 -21.97 -12.15
N SER A 243 -5.68 -21.31 -11.33
CA SER A 243 -5.40 -19.98 -10.79
C SER A 243 -4.27 -20.07 -9.76
N TYR A 244 -3.22 -19.26 -9.89
CA TYR A 244 -2.07 -19.27 -8.99
C TYR A 244 -2.14 -18.17 -7.91
N CYS A 245 -2.61 -16.98 -8.27
CA CYS A 245 -2.70 -15.83 -7.39
C CYS A 245 -4.03 -15.10 -7.53
N LEU A 246 -4.52 -14.48 -6.45
CA LEU A 246 -5.77 -13.72 -6.40
C LEU A 246 -5.54 -12.30 -5.88
N ASP A 247 -6.29 -11.35 -6.42
CA ASP A 247 -6.40 -10.00 -5.90
C ASP A 247 -7.83 -9.46 -6.05
N TYR A 248 -8.21 -8.59 -5.13
CA TYR A 248 -9.53 -7.98 -5.12
C TYR A 248 -9.39 -6.49 -4.85
N TRP A 249 -9.95 -5.70 -5.76
CA TRP A 249 -10.07 -4.27 -5.59
C TRP A 249 -11.55 -3.90 -5.51
N SER A 250 -11.88 -2.97 -4.64
CA SER A 250 -13.18 -2.32 -4.59
C SER A 250 -12.96 -0.82 -4.50
N ASP A 251 -13.78 -0.05 -5.20
CA ASP A 251 -13.73 1.39 -5.08
C ASP A 251 -14.17 1.85 -3.68
N ARG A 252 -13.52 2.89 -3.17
CA ARG A 252 -13.81 3.49 -1.86
C ARG A 252 -15.00 4.44 -1.94
N GLU A 253 -15.23 5.07 -3.09
CA GLU A 253 -16.34 6.01 -3.30
C GLU A 253 -17.60 5.27 -3.76
N ASN A 254 -17.49 4.40 -4.77
CA ASN A 254 -18.57 3.54 -5.23
C ASN A 254 -18.30 2.05 -4.96
N PRO A 255 -18.61 1.53 -3.76
CA PRO A 255 -18.30 0.14 -3.41
C PRO A 255 -19.07 -0.93 -4.22
N ASN A 256 -19.97 -0.53 -5.13
CA ASN A 256 -20.56 -1.41 -6.14
C ASN A 256 -19.56 -1.80 -7.23
N ASP A 257 -18.61 -0.92 -7.53
CA ASP A 257 -17.58 -1.15 -8.52
C ASP A 257 -16.44 -1.90 -7.85
N ALA A 258 -16.25 -3.14 -8.32
CA ALA A 258 -15.22 -4.00 -7.78
C ALA A 258 -14.65 -4.93 -8.84
N ILE A 259 -13.42 -5.36 -8.64
CA ILE A 259 -12.69 -6.19 -9.59
C ILE A 259 -12.06 -7.34 -8.83
N LEU A 260 -12.47 -8.56 -9.17
CA LEU A 260 -11.78 -9.78 -8.75
C LEU A 260 -10.85 -10.21 -9.87
N SER A 261 -9.55 -10.24 -9.61
CA SER A 261 -8.53 -10.61 -10.59
C SER A 261 -7.69 -11.78 -10.13
N TRP A 262 -7.20 -12.58 -11.08
CA TRP A 262 -6.29 -13.68 -10.81
C TRP A 262 -5.33 -13.91 -11.95
N GLY A 263 -4.17 -14.45 -11.59
CA GLY A 263 -3.19 -14.96 -12.55
C GLY A 263 -3.28 -16.49 -12.63
N ASP A 264 -3.06 -17.05 -13.82
CA ASP A 264 -3.04 -18.50 -14.02
C ASP A 264 -1.60 -19.05 -14.18
N VAL A 265 -1.52 -20.38 -14.26
CA VAL A 265 -0.28 -21.14 -14.52
C VAL A 265 0.16 -21.04 -15.99
N LYS A 266 -0.69 -20.60 -16.93
CA LYS A 266 -0.29 -20.39 -18.33
C LYS A 266 0.29 -18.99 -18.60
N GLY A 267 0.20 -18.08 -17.63
CA GLY A 267 0.67 -16.69 -17.71
C GLY A 267 -0.40 -15.69 -18.13
N ASN A 268 -1.66 -16.10 -18.20
CA ASN A 268 -2.78 -15.20 -18.40
C ASN A 268 -3.14 -14.48 -17.09
N VAL A 269 -3.69 -13.28 -17.27
CA VAL A 269 -4.38 -12.53 -16.24
C VAL A 269 -5.85 -12.49 -16.60
N HIS A 270 -6.68 -12.77 -15.60
CA HIS A 270 -8.13 -12.79 -15.71
C HIS A 270 -8.70 -11.80 -14.70
N ALA A 271 -9.82 -11.18 -15.04
CA ALA A 271 -10.54 -10.30 -14.14
C ALA A 271 -12.06 -10.40 -14.39
N ILE A 272 -12.83 -10.37 -13.30
CA ILE A 272 -14.27 -10.16 -13.32
C ILE A 272 -14.52 -8.77 -12.75
N LEU A 273 -15.12 -7.90 -13.56
CA LEU A 273 -15.52 -6.56 -13.15
C LEU A 273 -16.99 -6.59 -12.76
N PHE A 274 -17.26 -6.22 -11.51
CA PHE A 274 -18.57 -6.08 -10.92
C PHE A 274 -19.01 -4.63 -10.94
N ASN A 275 -20.26 -4.39 -11.31
CA ASN A 275 -20.89 -3.05 -11.36
C ASN A 275 -21.96 -2.88 -10.26
N SER A 276 -22.22 -3.93 -9.48
CA SER A 276 -23.27 -3.98 -8.42
C SER A 276 -22.88 -4.95 -7.30
N ALA A 277 -21.61 -4.92 -6.89
CA ALA A 277 -21.03 -5.90 -5.98
C ALA A 277 -21.78 -6.02 -4.64
N ILE A 278 -22.25 -4.91 -4.06
CA ILE A 278 -22.98 -4.90 -2.78
C ILE A 278 -24.33 -5.59 -2.90
N ILE A 279 -25.07 -5.35 -3.99
CA ILE A 279 -26.41 -5.89 -4.19
C ILE A 279 -26.31 -7.39 -4.45
N ALA A 280 -25.57 -7.76 -5.49
CA ALA A 280 -25.31 -9.15 -5.85
C ALA A 280 -24.12 -9.23 -6.82
N LEU A 281 -23.13 -10.07 -6.47
CA LEU A 281 -22.01 -10.38 -7.38
C LEU A 281 -22.51 -11.06 -8.67
N PHE A 282 -23.46 -12.00 -8.53
CA PHE A 282 -24.09 -12.68 -9.65
C PHE A 282 -25.59 -12.76 -9.40
N GLU A 283 -26.39 -12.51 -10.44
CA GLU A 283 -27.83 -12.74 -10.39
C GLU A 283 -28.10 -14.24 -10.28
N ARG A 284 -29.13 -14.62 -9.49
CA ARG A 284 -29.56 -16.02 -9.44
C ARG A 284 -30.20 -16.38 -10.78
N PRO A 285 -29.73 -17.44 -11.48
CA PRO A 285 -30.33 -17.83 -12.74
C PRO A 285 -31.80 -18.25 -12.50
N PRO A 286 -32.73 -17.88 -13.40
CA PRO A 286 -34.16 -18.12 -13.21
C PRO A 286 -34.56 -19.61 -13.13
N GLN A 287 -33.65 -20.52 -13.51
CA GLN A 287 -33.87 -21.97 -13.52
C GLN A 287 -33.38 -22.70 -12.25
N GLN A 288 -32.73 -22.03 -11.29
CA GLN A 288 -32.38 -22.68 -10.03
C GLN A 288 -33.62 -22.79 -9.13
N THR A 289 -34.08 -24.01 -8.90
CA THR A 289 -35.05 -24.33 -7.85
C THR A 289 -34.58 -23.76 -6.50
N ASN A 290 -35.49 -23.20 -5.71
CA ASN A 290 -35.24 -22.54 -4.41
C ASN A 290 -34.43 -23.34 -3.35
N ASN A 291 -34.02 -24.58 -3.65
CA ASN A 291 -33.28 -25.48 -2.76
C ASN A 291 -31.78 -25.62 -3.08
N ALA A 292 -31.23 -24.92 -4.08
CA ALA A 292 -29.79 -24.98 -4.33
C ALA A 292 -29.02 -24.24 -3.22
N ALA A 293 -28.16 -24.96 -2.49
CA ALA A 293 -27.37 -24.39 -1.38
C ALA A 293 -26.38 -23.29 -1.83
N TYR A 294 -26.05 -23.24 -3.13
CA TYR A 294 -25.15 -22.26 -3.71
C TYR A 294 -25.44 -22.01 -5.20
N THR A 295 -24.93 -20.90 -5.73
CA THR A 295 -25.02 -20.55 -7.16
C THR A 295 -23.77 -20.99 -7.92
N ARG A 296 -23.94 -21.92 -8.87
CA ARG A 296 -22.89 -22.27 -9.84
C ARG A 296 -22.86 -21.25 -10.97
N VAL A 297 -21.68 -20.73 -11.29
CA VAL A 297 -21.44 -19.70 -12.31
C VAL A 297 -20.42 -20.23 -13.31
N GLN A 298 -20.77 -20.30 -14.59
CA GLN A 298 -19.84 -20.68 -15.64
C GLN A 298 -19.12 -19.43 -16.15
N LEU A 299 -17.79 -19.49 -16.28
CA LEU A 299 -16.98 -18.35 -16.73
C LEU A 299 -17.36 -17.90 -18.15
N GLU A 300 -17.67 -18.85 -19.03
CA GLU A 300 -18.13 -18.60 -20.40
C GLU A 300 -19.44 -17.80 -20.44
N ASP A 301 -20.35 -18.02 -19.48
CA ASP A 301 -21.61 -17.26 -19.39
C ASP A 301 -21.35 -15.79 -19.03
N ILE A 302 -20.36 -15.52 -18.17
CA ILE A 302 -19.93 -14.15 -17.88
C ILE A 302 -19.30 -13.51 -19.11
N ALA A 303 -18.46 -14.27 -19.85
CA ALA A 303 -17.82 -13.79 -21.07
C ALA A 303 -18.82 -13.46 -22.18
N ASN A 304 -19.90 -14.24 -22.29
CA ASN A 304 -20.99 -14.02 -23.24
C ASN A 304 -21.94 -12.89 -22.83
N GLY A 305 -21.78 -12.32 -21.63
CA GLY A 305 -22.63 -11.23 -21.12
C GLY A 305 -23.99 -11.68 -20.59
N ASN A 306 -24.13 -12.96 -20.18
CA ASN A 306 -25.37 -13.46 -19.58
C ASN A 306 -25.65 -12.84 -18.20
N TYR A 307 -24.60 -12.35 -17.53
CA TYR A 307 -24.70 -11.64 -16.26
C TYR A 307 -24.61 -10.13 -16.49
N LYS A 308 -25.64 -9.37 -16.07
CA LYS A 308 -25.65 -7.91 -16.20
C LYS A 308 -24.67 -7.21 -15.25
N ASN A 309 -24.46 -7.80 -14.09
CA ASN A 309 -23.67 -7.20 -13.00
C ASN A 309 -22.19 -7.58 -13.04
N ALA A 310 -21.79 -8.47 -13.96
CA ALA A 310 -20.43 -9.00 -14.05
C ALA A 310 -19.98 -9.05 -15.50
N SER A 311 -18.78 -8.55 -15.77
CA SER A 311 -18.12 -8.67 -17.07
C SER A 311 -16.78 -9.35 -16.92
N TYR A 312 -16.39 -10.16 -17.91
CA TYR A 312 -15.17 -10.94 -17.86
C TYR A 312 -14.12 -10.37 -18.82
N LEU A 313 -12.89 -10.30 -18.32
CA LEU A 313 -11.72 -9.84 -19.03
C LEU A 313 -10.60 -10.87 -18.90
N THR A 314 -9.90 -11.12 -20.00
CA THR A 314 -8.67 -11.90 -19.98
C THR A 314 -7.66 -11.39 -21.00
N TYR A 315 -6.39 -11.48 -20.65
CA TYR A 315 -5.29 -11.22 -21.56
C TYR A 315 -4.07 -12.06 -21.19
N ASN A 316 -3.23 -12.37 -22.18
CA ASN A 316 -1.98 -13.08 -21.96
C ASN A 316 -0.90 -12.09 -21.52
N ALA A 317 -0.45 -12.17 -20.27
CA ALA A 317 0.57 -11.28 -19.73
C ALA A 317 1.97 -11.89 -19.83
N HIS A 318 2.10 -13.18 -19.55
CA HIS A 318 3.38 -13.85 -19.37
C HIS A 318 3.39 -15.18 -20.14
N THR A 319 4.58 -15.68 -20.46
CA THR A 319 4.72 -17.04 -21.02
C THR A 319 4.87 -18.13 -19.95
N GLU A 320 5.04 -17.71 -18.69
CA GLU A 320 5.17 -18.56 -17.51
C GLU A 320 4.12 -18.17 -16.47
N TRP A 321 4.13 -18.85 -15.33
CA TRP A 321 3.13 -18.69 -14.27
C TRP A 321 3.08 -17.24 -13.80
N THR A 322 1.87 -16.71 -13.69
CA THR A 322 1.64 -15.38 -13.12
C THR A 322 1.75 -15.47 -11.59
N ARG A 323 2.81 -14.92 -11.02
CA ARG A 323 3.15 -15.03 -9.59
C ARG A 323 2.26 -14.17 -8.71
N GLN A 324 1.95 -12.97 -9.15
CA GLN A 324 1.12 -12.01 -8.44
C GLN A 324 0.41 -11.12 -9.46
N VAL A 325 -0.83 -10.73 -9.15
CA VAL A 325 -1.62 -9.74 -9.89
C VAL A 325 -2.11 -8.71 -8.88
N LYS A 326 -2.20 -7.45 -9.30
CA LYS A 326 -2.82 -6.37 -8.53
C LYS A 326 -3.51 -5.38 -9.46
N TYR A 327 -4.70 -4.93 -9.11
CA TYR A 327 -5.33 -3.81 -9.82
C TYR A 327 -4.93 -2.47 -9.18
N ALA A 328 -4.38 -1.57 -9.99
CA ALA A 328 -4.04 -0.21 -9.61
C ALA A 328 -5.07 0.76 -10.20
N ASP A 329 -5.94 1.29 -9.36
CA ASP A 329 -7.01 2.22 -9.73
C ASP A 329 -6.50 3.58 -10.22
N HIS A 330 -5.48 4.15 -9.57
CA HIS A 330 -4.93 5.45 -9.97
C HIS A 330 -4.34 5.43 -11.38
N LEU A 331 -3.88 4.25 -11.83
CA LEU A 331 -3.30 4.04 -13.16
C LEU A 331 -4.32 3.40 -14.12
N ASP A 332 -5.50 3.00 -13.63
CA ASP A 332 -6.45 2.13 -14.32
C ASP A 332 -5.76 0.95 -15.03
N CYS A 333 -4.91 0.23 -14.31
CA CYS A 333 -4.14 -0.86 -14.91
C CYS A 333 -4.03 -2.09 -14.01
N PHE A 334 -3.97 -3.26 -14.63
CA PHE A 334 -3.56 -4.49 -13.99
C PHE A 334 -2.05 -4.60 -14.02
N ILE A 335 -1.43 -4.76 -12.86
CA ILE A 335 0.00 -5.04 -12.74
C ILE A 335 0.13 -6.53 -12.45
N SER A 336 0.96 -7.23 -13.21
CA SER A 336 1.23 -8.65 -12.99
C SER A 336 2.73 -8.94 -13.07
N CYS A 337 3.19 -9.95 -12.32
CA CYS A 337 4.58 -10.36 -12.34
C CYS A 337 4.76 -11.86 -12.58
N SER A 338 5.94 -12.21 -13.10
CA SER A 338 6.33 -13.59 -13.36
C SER A 338 7.84 -13.79 -13.15
N THR A 339 8.26 -15.06 -13.10
CA THR A 339 9.68 -15.46 -13.03
C THR A 339 10.40 -15.39 -14.36
N ASN A 340 9.68 -15.14 -15.46
CA ASN A 340 10.29 -14.90 -16.75
C ASN A 340 11.05 -13.57 -16.76
N THR A 341 12.20 -13.51 -17.43
CA THR A 341 12.99 -12.30 -17.58
C THR A 341 12.34 -11.29 -18.51
N LYS A 342 11.84 -11.73 -19.67
CA LYS A 342 11.31 -10.86 -20.72
C LYS A 342 9.99 -10.21 -20.35
N THR A 343 9.15 -10.96 -19.65
CA THR A 343 7.84 -10.51 -19.17
C THR A 343 7.84 -10.49 -17.64
N ALA A 344 8.86 -9.91 -17.01
CA ALA A 344 9.01 -9.98 -15.56
C ALA A 344 7.91 -9.19 -14.83
N LEU A 345 7.59 -8.00 -15.35
CA LEU A 345 6.49 -7.15 -14.90
C LEU A 345 5.70 -6.66 -16.11
N VAL A 346 4.38 -6.79 -16.07
CA VAL A 346 3.48 -6.41 -17.17
C VAL A 346 2.36 -5.52 -16.65
N PHE A 347 2.08 -4.46 -17.40
CA PHE A 347 0.98 -3.54 -17.18
C PHE A 347 -0.08 -3.77 -18.25
N GLY A 348 -1.26 -4.24 -17.87
CA GLY A 348 -2.45 -4.29 -18.70
C GLY A 348 -3.32 -3.07 -18.46
N TRP A 349 -3.20 -2.05 -19.32
CA TRP A 349 -3.95 -0.80 -19.21
C TRP A 349 -5.42 -1.00 -19.57
N MET A 350 -6.34 -0.42 -18.80
CA MET A 350 -7.76 -0.40 -19.09
C MET A 350 -8.10 0.79 -19.98
N ASP A 351 -8.68 0.52 -21.15
CA ASP A 351 -9.16 1.59 -22.02
C ASP A 351 -10.52 2.12 -21.54
N LYS A 352 -10.53 3.33 -20.96
CA LYS A 352 -11.74 4.06 -20.56
C LYS A 352 -12.53 4.63 -21.75
N SER A 353 -11.96 4.73 -22.94
CA SER A 353 -12.66 5.25 -24.13
C SER A 353 -13.79 4.33 -24.61
N GLY A 354 -13.86 3.09 -24.10
CA GLY A 354 -14.97 2.15 -24.30
C GLY A 354 -16.07 2.17 -23.23
N LEU A 355 -16.00 3.05 -22.21
CA LEU A 355 -17.05 3.19 -21.17
C LEU A 355 -18.19 4.14 -21.57
N THR A 356 -18.12 4.81 -22.71
CA THR A 356 -19.17 5.72 -23.22
C THR A 356 -19.79 5.21 -24.52
N VAL A 357 -20.47 4.07 -24.49
CA VAL A 357 -21.60 3.82 -25.40
C VAL A 357 -22.72 3.14 -24.65
N ARG A 358 -23.71 3.93 -24.22
CA ARG A 358 -25.08 3.44 -24.04
C ARG A 358 -25.63 3.04 -25.42
N VAL A 359 -26.48 2.02 -25.41
CA VAL A 359 -27.40 1.60 -26.49
C VAL A 359 -26.79 0.71 -27.57
N ASN A 360 -26.62 -0.59 -27.29
CA ASN A 360 -27.36 -1.68 -27.95
C ASN A 360 -26.70 -3.04 -27.72
N TYR A 361 -27.56 -4.04 -27.54
CA TYR A 361 -27.29 -5.44 -27.27
C TYR A 361 -26.24 -6.07 -28.21
N SER A 362 -25.02 -6.25 -27.71
CA SER A 362 -24.10 -7.36 -28.04
C SER A 362 -22.79 -7.13 -27.28
N VAL A 363 -22.59 -7.88 -26.20
CA VAL A 363 -21.33 -7.85 -25.44
C VAL A 363 -20.32 -8.66 -26.24
N ARG A 364 -19.50 -7.98 -27.05
CA ARG A 364 -18.29 -8.56 -27.63
C ARG A 364 -17.26 -8.76 -26.53
N ILE A 365 -16.60 -9.92 -26.53
CA ILE A 365 -15.41 -10.24 -25.74
C ILE A 365 -14.47 -9.02 -25.80
N ARG A 366 -14.30 -8.31 -24.68
CA ARG A 366 -13.32 -7.24 -24.57
C ARG A 366 -11.93 -7.88 -24.45
N GLN A 367 -11.35 -8.29 -25.57
CA GLN A 367 -9.89 -8.37 -25.64
C GLN A 367 -9.40 -6.93 -25.50
N LEU A 368 -8.69 -6.63 -24.41
CA LEU A 368 -7.98 -5.35 -24.28
C LEU A 368 -7.20 -5.12 -25.57
N ARG A 369 -7.48 -4.01 -26.25
CA ARG A 369 -6.53 -3.49 -27.27
C ARG A 369 -5.18 -3.41 -26.57
N GLU A 370 -4.18 -4.03 -27.18
CA GLU A 370 -2.89 -4.43 -26.61
C GLU A 370 -1.98 -3.25 -26.19
N ILE A 371 -2.46 -2.33 -25.36
CA ILE A 371 -1.58 -1.39 -24.68
C ILE A 371 -1.06 -2.17 -23.47
N ARG A 372 0.04 -2.89 -23.69
CA ARG A 372 0.79 -3.56 -22.64
C ARG A 372 2.15 -2.91 -22.52
N SER A 373 2.51 -2.52 -21.30
CA SER A 373 3.87 -2.08 -21.01
C SER A 373 4.59 -3.20 -20.28
N VAL A 374 5.79 -3.54 -20.72
CA VAL A 374 6.55 -4.67 -20.18
C VAL A 374 7.88 -4.15 -19.66
N VAL A 375 8.26 -4.61 -18.47
CA VAL A 375 9.58 -4.36 -17.89
C VAL A 375 10.37 -5.65 -17.88
N GLU A 376 11.52 -5.63 -18.54
CA GLU A 376 12.49 -6.70 -18.48
C GLU A 376 13.34 -6.58 -17.22
N ILE A 377 13.41 -7.66 -16.45
CA ILE A 377 14.22 -7.73 -15.24
C ILE A 377 14.99 -9.05 -15.25
N SER A 378 16.30 -8.98 -15.01
CA SER A 378 17.16 -10.16 -14.99
C SER A 378 16.69 -11.16 -13.92
N GLN A 379 16.59 -12.43 -14.32
CA GLN A 379 16.13 -13.57 -13.52
C GLN A 379 14.66 -13.55 -13.04
N GLY A 380 13.88 -12.52 -13.38
CA GLY A 380 12.45 -12.43 -13.07
C GLY A 380 12.13 -11.94 -11.64
N LEU A 381 10.84 -11.95 -11.31
CA LEU A 381 10.28 -11.43 -10.07
C LEU A 381 9.55 -12.49 -9.25
N ASN A 382 9.62 -12.38 -7.93
CA ASN A 382 8.80 -13.19 -7.02
C ASN A 382 7.52 -12.47 -6.60
N SER A 383 7.59 -11.16 -6.38
CA SER A 383 6.49 -10.35 -5.86
C SER A 383 6.72 -8.88 -6.20
N PHE A 384 5.66 -8.08 -6.15
CA PHE A 384 5.71 -6.63 -6.23
C PHE A 384 4.65 -6.00 -5.33
N ASP A 385 4.82 -4.71 -5.06
CA ASP A 385 3.78 -3.90 -4.45
C ASP A 385 3.73 -2.52 -5.10
N TYR A 386 2.52 -1.94 -5.14
CA TYR A 386 2.26 -0.60 -5.68
C TYR A 386 1.70 0.28 -4.57
N SER A 387 2.34 1.43 -4.37
CA SER A 387 1.88 2.49 -3.46
C SER A 387 1.35 3.68 -4.25
N ARG A 388 0.08 4.02 -4.02
CA ARG A 388 -0.55 5.23 -4.58
C ARG A 388 0.08 6.51 -4.04
N ASN A 389 0.49 6.51 -2.77
CA ASN A 389 0.99 7.71 -2.09
C ASN A 389 2.34 8.17 -2.66
N PHE A 390 3.25 7.24 -2.93
CA PHE A 390 4.56 7.56 -3.52
C PHE A 390 4.55 7.49 -5.04
N ASN A 391 3.47 6.96 -5.62
CA ASN A 391 3.38 6.59 -7.03
C ASN A 391 4.61 5.77 -7.48
N LEU A 392 4.97 4.78 -6.67
CA LEU A 392 6.10 3.89 -6.90
C LEU A 392 5.66 2.43 -6.86
N ILE A 393 6.34 1.63 -7.66
CA ILE A 393 6.23 0.17 -7.65
C ILE A 393 7.53 -0.39 -7.12
N ALA A 394 7.45 -1.19 -6.08
CA ALA A 394 8.59 -1.93 -5.56
C ALA A 394 8.51 -3.36 -6.08
N THR A 395 9.59 -3.85 -6.67
CA THR A 395 9.68 -5.21 -7.21
C THR A 395 10.70 -6.03 -6.44
N ALA A 396 10.32 -7.22 -5.99
CA ALA A 396 11.18 -8.20 -5.35
C ALA A 396 11.81 -9.13 -6.39
N GLY A 397 13.07 -8.86 -6.73
CA GLY A 397 13.80 -9.59 -7.76
C GLY A 397 14.38 -10.92 -7.30
N VAL A 398 14.43 -11.87 -8.24
CA VAL A 398 15.20 -13.11 -8.06
C VAL A 398 16.71 -12.82 -8.00
N ASN A 399 17.13 -11.73 -8.66
CA ASN A 399 18.49 -11.17 -8.69
C ASN A 399 18.97 -10.49 -7.39
N TYR A 400 18.28 -10.73 -6.26
CA TYR A 400 18.63 -10.26 -4.91
C TYR A 400 18.45 -8.74 -4.70
N GLN A 401 17.84 -8.05 -5.66
CA GLN A 401 17.64 -6.61 -5.60
C GLN A 401 16.15 -6.30 -5.38
N VAL A 402 15.89 -5.22 -4.64
CA VAL A 402 14.58 -4.58 -4.65
C VAL A 402 14.70 -3.34 -5.52
N SER A 403 13.94 -3.30 -6.61
CA SER A 403 13.96 -2.16 -7.53
C SER A 403 12.69 -1.32 -7.35
N LEU A 404 12.86 0.00 -7.37
CA LEU A 404 11.78 0.98 -7.33
C LEU A 404 11.56 1.51 -8.74
N TRP A 405 10.30 1.52 -9.18
CA TRP A 405 9.91 1.93 -10.53
C TRP A 405 8.87 3.04 -10.48
N ASN A 406 8.98 3.98 -11.39
CA ASN A 406 7.89 4.91 -11.70
C ASN A 406 6.95 4.24 -12.72
N PRO A 407 5.64 4.12 -12.47
CA PRO A 407 4.71 3.55 -13.45
C PRO A 407 4.68 4.33 -14.77
N PHE A 408 5.03 5.62 -14.77
CA PHE A 408 5.06 6.45 -15.98
C PHE A 408 6.39 6.38 -16.75
N VAL A 409 7.47 5.93 -16.10
CA VAL A 409 8.82 5.84 -16.69
C VAL A 409 9.38 4.45 -16.41
N LEU A 410 9.13 3.53 -17.36
CA LEU A 410 9.50 2.13 -17.24
C LEU A 410 10.88 1.78 -17.83
N SER A 411 11.57 2.76 -18.43
CA SER A 411 12.85 2.53 -19.10
C SER A 411 13.98 2.17 -18.14
N LYS A 412 13.94 2.71 -16.92
CA LYS A 412 14.96 2.51 -15.88
C LYS A 412 14.32 2.55 -14.50
N PRO A 413 14.85 1.79 -13.54
CA PRO A 413 14.41 1.89 -12.16
C PRO A 413 14.83 3.25 -11.58
N ASN A 414 13.94 3.86 -10.79
CA ASN A 414 14.22 5.08 -10.02
C ASN A 414 15.26 4.86 -8.92
N GLY A 415 15.35 3.62 -8.42
CA GLY A 415 16.22 3.27 -7.32
C GLY A 415 16.41 1.77 -7.23
N ILE A 416 17.61 1.34 -6.81
CA ILE A 416 17.93 -0.07 -6.60
C ILE A 416 18.42 -0.23 -5.17
N LEU A 417 17.61 -0.87 -4.34
CA LEU A 417 17.92 -1.16 -2.95
C LEU A 417 18.75 -2.45 -2.89
N ARG A 418 20.05 -2.28 -2.65
CA ARG A 418 21.03 -3.38 -2.59
C ARG A 418 21.35 -3.70 -1.15
N GLY A 419 21.44 -5.00 -0.83
CA GLY A 419 21.85 -5.45 0.49
C GLY A 419 21.40 -6.86 0.83
N HIS A 420 20.36 -7.38 0.16
CA HIS A 420 19.97 -8.79 0.29
C HIS A 420 21.01 -9.71 -0.32
N MET A 421 21.27 -10.84 0.36
CA MET A 421 22.27 -11.83 -0.09
C MET A 421 21.65 -12.98 -0.89
N ARG A 422 20.33 -13.06 -0.93
CA ARG A 422 19.56 -14.09 -1.65
C ARG A 422 18.29 -13.50 -2.25
N SER A 423 17.60 -14.32 -3.04
CA SER A 423 16.34 -13.97 -3.72
C SER A 423 15.34 -13.32 -2.77
N VAL A 424 14.85 -12.13 -3.14
CA VAL A 424 13.83 -11.41 -2.38
C VAL A 424 12.48 -12.05 -2.70
N LEU A 425 11.79 -12.54 -1.68
CA LEU A 425 10.55 -13.29 -1.82
C LEU A 425 9.32 -12.37 -1.81
N TYR A 426 9.34 -11.34 -0.96
CA TYR A 426 8.19 -10.45 -0.78
C TYR A 426 8.63 -9.02 -0.53
N VAL A 427 7.80 -8.07 -0.96
CA VAL A 427 7.99 -6.63 -0.75
C VAL A 427 6.65 -5.99 -0.44
N GLN A 428 6.62 -5.04 0.49
CA GLN A 428 5.39 -4.37 0.91
C GLN A 428 5.66 -2.94 1.36
N PHE A 429 4.91 -1.99 0.82
CA PHE A 429 4.98 -0.60 1.26
C PHE A 429 4.23 -0.40 2.58
N ILE A 430 4.78 0.50 3.40
CA ILE A 430 4.11 1.08 4.57
C ILE A 430 3.95 2.58 4.30
N PRO A 431 2.85 2.99 3.65
CA PRO A 431 2.66 4.36 3.23
C PRO A 431 2.60 5.36 4.39
N SER A 432 2.14 4.92 5.57
CA SER A 432 2.01 5.76 6.76
C SER A 432 3.35 6.21 7.35
N ARG A 433 4.46 5.53 7.01
CA ARG A 433 5.80 5.81 7.56
C ARG A 433 6.85 6.14 6.50
N GLY A 434 6.50 6.17 5.21
CA GLY A 434 7.52 6.34 4.17
C GLY A 434 8.44 5.13 4.00
N GLN A 435 8.04 3.95 4.50
CA GLN A 435 8.91 2.79 4.60
C GLN A 435 8.52 1.68 3.62
N LEU A 436 9.49 0.85 3.29
CA LEU A 436 9.32 -0.36 2.49
C LEU A 436 9.90 -1.56 3.23
N LEU A 437 9.09 -2.60 3.40
CA LEU A 437 9.53 -3.89 3.91
C LEU A 437 9.95 -4.79 2.76
N SER A 438 11.03 -5.52 2.96
CA SER A 438 11.48 -6.54 2.04
C SER A 438 11.95 -7.76 2.79
N PHE A 439 11.57 -8.92 2.27
CA PHE A 439 11.87 -10.21 2.86
C PHE A 439 12.60 -11.09 1.87
N SER A 440 13.73 -11.67 2.26
CA SER A 440 14.54 -12.54 1.41
C SER A 440 14.67 -13.95 1.96
N LYS A 441 15.04 -14.88 1.06
CA LYS A 441 15.40 -16.26 1.37
C LYS A 441 16.64 -16.35 2.28
N ASP A 442 17.36 -15.25 2.51
CA ASP A 442 18.41 -15.14 3.53
C ASP A 442 17.86 -15.14 4.98
N LYS A 443 16.52 -15.19 5.14
CA LYS A 443 15.80 -15.12 6.43
C LYS A 443 16.00 -13.79 7.16
N ILE A 444 16.28 -12.73 6.40
CA ILE A 444 16.45 -11.38 6.93
C ILE A 444 15.31 -10.52 6.39
N LEU A 445 14.71 -9.75 7.31
CA LEU A 445 13.78 -8.69 6.96
C LEU A 445 14.56 -7.38 6.95
N ARG A 446 14.43 -6.60 5.86
CA ARG A 446 15.02 -5.28 5.75
C ARG A 446 13.92 -4.23 5.61
N ILE A 447 14.10 -3.14 6.36
CA ILE A 447 13.27 -1.95 6.30
C ILE A 447 14.06 -0.89 5.57
N TRP A 448 13.44 -0.32 4.54
CA TRP A 448 14.02 0.72 3.73
C TRP A 448 13.24 2.01 3.89
N ASP A 449 13.95 3.11 3.85
CA ASP A 449 13.37 4.42 3.60
C ASP A 449 13.12 4.54 2.09
N VAL A 450 11.90 4.88 1.68
CA VAL A 450 11.53 4.98 0.27
C VAL A 450 12.15 6.23 -0.39
N GLN A 451 12.27 7.32 0.35
CA GLN A 451 12.72 8.61 -0.15
C GLN A 451 14.24 8.70 -0.18
N LEU A 452 14.89 8.30 0.92
CA LEU A 452 16.35 8.25 1.01
C LEU A 452 16.95 7.01 0.34
N GLN A 453 16.14 5.97 0.07
CA GLN A 453 16.56 4.69 -0.52
C GLN A 453 17.65 3.96 0.26
N ILE A 454 17.72 4.20 1.58
CA ILE A 454 18.68 3.57 2.49
C ILE A 454 18.01 2.47 3.33
N CYS A 455 18.81 1.50 3.77
CA CYS A 455 18.36 0.49 4.72
C CYS A 455 18.35 1.08 6.13
N LEU A 456 17.17 1.30 6.70
CA LEU A 456 17.01 1.79 8.08
C LEU A 456 17.33 0.68 9.09
N GLN A 457 16.83 -0.54 8.82
CA GLN A 457 16.95 -1.63 9.77
C GLN A 457 17.11 -2.99 9.10
N ARG A 458 17.99 -3.80 9.67
CA ARG A 458 18.19 -5.20 9.32
C ARG A 458 17.78 -6.08 10.50
N LEU A 459 16.71 -6.83 10.33
CA LEU A 459 16.21 -7.75 11.36
C LEU A 459 16.61 -9.18 11.02
N SER A 460 17.59 -9.70 11.75
CA SER A 460 17.98 -11.12 11.75
C SER A 460 17.36 -11.86 12.93
N ASN A 461 17.11 -13.17 12.80
CA ASN A 461 16.54 -14.06 13.84
C ASN A 461 15.04 -13.92 14.11
N ILE A 462 14.31 -13.25 13.22
CA ILE A 462 12.84 -13.29 13.25
C ILE A 462 12.35 -14.73 13.01
N PHE A 463 12.93 -15.43 12.04
CA PHE A 463 12.42 -16.73 11.63
C PHE A 463 13.02 -17.88 12.46
N PRO A 464 12.19 -18.84 12.87
CA PRO A 464 12.66 -20.03 13.55
C PRO A 464 13.68 -20.80 12.71
N ARG A 465 14.75 -21.27 13.35
CA ARG A 465 15.86 -21.92 12.65
C ARG A 465 15.66 -23.44 12.56
N GLY A 466 14.78 -24.03 13.37
CA GLY A 466 14.59 -25.48 13.51
C GLY A 466 13.19 -26.01 13.13
N PRO A 467 13.05 -27.34 12.97
CA PRO A 467 11.79 -28.00 12.61
C PRO A 467 10.73 -28.00 13.74
N GLU A 468 11.13 -27.92 15.02
CA GLU A 468 10.18 -27.91 16.16
C GLU A 468 9.42 -26.58 16.32
N GLU A 469 10.01 -25.48 15.85
CA GLU A 469 9.39 -24.15 15.83
C GLU A 469 8.56 -23.89 14.56
N LYS A 470 8.36 -24.88 13.68
CA LYS A 470 7.45 -24.75 12.51
C LYS A 470 5.99 -24.50 12.91
N LYS A 471 5.66 -24.77 14.18
CA LYS A 471 4.35 -24.53 14.77
C LYS A 471 4.20 -23.14 15.38
N THR A 472 5.14 -22.21 15.19
CA THR A 472 5.02 -20.87 15.77
C THR A 472 5.11 -19.76 14.73
N ILE A 473 4.10 -18.90 14.72
CA ILE A 473 4.08 -17.66 13.93
C ILE A 473 4.55 -16.55 14.88
N LYS A 474 5.54 -15.75 14.48
CA LYS A 474 5.94 -14.57 15.28
C LYS A 474 5.17 -13.34 14.79
N ALA A 475 4.47 -12.67 15.70
CA ALA A 475 3.91 -11.34 15.47
C ALA A 475 4.74 -10.30 16.24
N TYR A 476 5.04 -9.17 15.59
CA TYR A 476 5.86 -8.08 16.11
C TYR A 476 5.07 -6.78 16.20
#